data_AF-A0A933F6Q3-F1
#
_entry.id   AF-A0A933F6Q3-F1
#
_cell.length_a   1.000
_cell.length_b   1.000
_cell.length_c   1.000
_cell.angle_alpha   90.00
_cell.angle_beta   90.00
_cell.angle_gamma   90.00
#
_symmetry.space_group_name_H-M   'P 1'
#
loop_
_entity.id
_entity.type
_entity.pdbx_description
1 polymer ?
#
loop_
_entity_poly.entity_id
_entity_poly.type
_entity_poly.pdbx_seq_one_letter_code
_entity_poly.pdbx_strand_id
1 'polypeptide(L)'
;MDHSKDIQAVAKLGRLLKSLPPDPIELALRQARTLPPEWRSLSIGRVSRALRRRFDMTQRQLALLAGLPHSKVAKIENGQDVRLNTLRRLFMGFGCELLVLPLAHLSAEKLWRRTHDLADLGLIPRRRRYSRR
;
A
#
# COMPACT_ATOMS: atom_id res chain seq x y z
N MET A 1 7.35 24.36 38.51
CA MET A 1 6.89 24.21 37.12
C MET A 1 5.42 23.81 37.16
N ASP A 2 4.53 24.62 36.61
CA ASP A 2 3.07 24.39 36.68
C ASP A 2 2.62 23.37 35.61
N HIS A 3 2.49 22.11 36.03
CA HIS A 3 2.14 20.98 35.16
C HIS A 3 0.65 21.00 34.74
N SER A 4 -0.17 21.87 35.36
CA SER A 4 -1.61 21.95 35.11
C SER A 4 -1.92 22.45 33.70
N LYS A 5 -1.15 23.43 33.21
CA LYS A 5 -1.27 23.95 31.84
C LYS A 5 -0.86 22.91 30.79
N ASP A 6 0.18 22.13 31.06
CA ASP A 6 0.65 21.08 30.16
C ASP A 6 -0.37 19.95 30.05
N ILE A 7 -0.99 19.54 31.17
CA ILE A 7 -2.06 18.54 31.19
C ILE A 7 -3.28 19.05 30.38
N GLN A 8 -3.67 20.32 30.54
CA GLN A 8 -4.76 20.91 29.75
C GLN A 8 -4.43 20.99 28.25
N ALA A 9 -3.18 21.34 27.90
CA ALA A 9 -2.73 21.38 26.51
C ALA A 9 -2.75 20.00 25.86
N VAL A 10 -2.27 18.97 26.57
CA VAL A 10 -2.32 17.57 26.11
C VAL A 10 -3.75 17.07 25.96
N ALA A 11 -4.65 17.39 26.90
CA ALA A 11 -6.07 17.02 26.81
C ALA A 11 -6.80 17.75 25.65
N LYS A 12 -6.40 18.99 25.33
CA LYS A 12 -6.92 19.74 24.18
C LYS A 12 -6.41 19.16 22.85
N LEU A 13 -5.11 18.84 22.78
CA LEU A 13 -4.51 18.13 21.64
C LEU A 13 -5.14 16.76 21.41
N GLY A 14 -5.36 15.98 22.48
CA GLY A 14 -6.03 14.68 22.39
C GLY A 14 -7.46 14.78 21.86
N ARG A 15 -8.19 15.85 22.18
CA ARG A 15 -9.52 16.13 21.62
C ARG A 15 -9.45 16.52 20.13
N LEU A 16 -8.50 17.39 19.77
CA LEU A 16 -8.27 17.81 18.37
C LEU A 16 -7.85 16.63 17.47
N LEU A 17 -7.00 15.74 17.97
CA LEU A 17 -6.56 14.54 17.25
C LEU A 17 -7.69 13.52 17.09
N LYS A 18 -8.62 13.43 18.04
CA LYS A 18 -9.83 12.60 17.92
C LYS A 18 -10.87 13.16 16.96
N SER A 19 -10.88 14.49 16.74
CA SER A 19 -11.78 15.14 15.78
C SER A 19 -11.26 15.18 14.34
N LEU A 20 -9.96 14.94 14.14
CA LEU A 20 -9.39 14.78 12.81
C LEU A 20 -9.77 13.41 12.25
N PRO A 21 -10.21 13.32 10.98
CA PRO A 21 -10.39 12.02 10.35
C PRO A 21 -9.06 11.26 10.45
N PRO A 22 -9.09 9.95 10.79
CA PRO A 22 -7.87 9.18 10.92
C PRO A 22 -7.11 9.24 9.60
N ASP A 23 -5.80 9.50 9.68
CA ASP A 23 -4.93 9.50 8.50
C ASP A 23 -5.16 8.19 7.72
N PRO A 24 -5.59 8.26 6.45
CA PRO A 24 -5.89 7.06 5.66
C PRO A 24 -4.67 6.13 5.53
N ILE A 25 -3.45 6.68 5.57
CA ILE A 25 -2.21 5.88 5.55
C ILE A 25 -2.10 5.10 6.86
N GLU A 26 -2.21 5.76 8.00
CA GLU A 26 -2.14 5.09 9.30
C GLU A 26 -3.26 4.04 9.46
N LEU A 27 -4.49 4.34 9.03
CA LEU A 27 -5.59 3.40 9.08
C LEU A 27 -5.34 2.18 8.19
N ALA A 28 -4.82 2.38 6.97
CA ALA A 28 -4.44 1.29 6.07
C ALA A 28 -3.29 0.45 6.64
N LEU A 29 -2.27 1.08 7.26
CA LEU A 29 -1.18 0.37 7.92
C LEU A 29 -1.66 -0.48 9.10
N ARG A 30 -2.58 0.06 9.92
CA ARG A 30 -3.21 -0.68 11.02
C ARG A 30 -3.99 -1.89 10.49
N GLN A 31 -4.83 -1.71 9.46
CA GLN A 31 -5.56 -2.82 8.86
C GLN A 31 -4.63 -3.84 8.19
N ALA A 32 -3.57 -3.41 7.51
CA ALA A 32 -2.59 -4.31 6.90
C ALA A 32 -1.89 -5.20 7.94
N ARG A 33 -1.71 -4.71 9.17
CA ARG A 33 -1.17 -5.50 10.29
C ARG A 33 -2.15 -6.56 10.79
N THR A 34 -3.45 -6.30 10.73
CA THR A 34 -4.50 -7.26 11.13
C THR A 34 -4.88 -8.24 10.03
N LEU A 35 -4.48 -8.00 8.77
CA LEU A 35 -4.73 -8.96 7.69
C LEU A 35 -4.06 -10.30 7.99
N PRO A 36 -4.78 -11.42 7.77
CA PRO A 36 -4.19 -12.75 7.94
C PRO A 36 -2.93 -12.91 7.08
N PRO A 37 -1.85 -13.55 7.60
CA PRO A 37 -0.56 -13.63 6.90
C PRO A 37 -0.66 -14.22 5.49
N GLU A 38 -1.57 -15.16 5.26
CA GLU A 38 -1.80 -15.79 3.97
C GLU A 38 -2.27 -14.80 2.90
N TRP A 39 -2.97 -13.72 3.27
CA TRP A 39 -3.37 -12.68 2.32
C TRP A 39 -2.19 -11.86 1.81
N ARG A 40 -1.11 -11.76 2.60
CA ARG A 40 0.10 -11.02 2.21
C ARG A 40 0.89 -11.70 1.10
N SER A 41 0.72 -13.02 0.93
CA SER A 41 1.41 -13.80 -0.09
C SER A 41 0.54 -14.12 -1.31
N LEU A 42 -0.74 -13.73 -1.31
CA LEU A 42 -1.61 -13.95 -2.45
C LEU A 42 -1.20 -13.10 -3.64
N SER A 43 -1.23 -13.71 -4.83
CA SER A 43 -1.15 -12.95 -6.07
C SER A 43 -2.38 -12.03 -6.22
N ILE A 44 -2.21 -10.94 -6.96
CA ILE A 44 -3.28 -9.98 -7.25
C ILE A 44 -4.53 -10.67 -7.83
N GLY A 45 -4.34 -11.69 -8.67
CA GLY A 45 -5.42 -12.46 -9.27
C GLY A 45 -6.22 -13.28 -8.24
N ARG A 46 -5.55 -13.83 -7.23
CA ARG A 46 -6.20 -14.53 -6.12
C ARG A 46 -6.96 -13.56 -5.22
N VAL A 47 -6.38 -12.39 -4.91
CA VAL A 47 -7.06 -11.32 -4.16
C VAL A 47 -8.32 -10.85 -4.90
N SER A 48 -8.20 -10.55 -6.20
CA SER A 48 -9.34 -10.16 -7.04
C SER A 48 -10.45 -11.21 -7.03
N ARG A 49 -10.11 -12.49 -7.22
CA ARG A 49 -11.09 -13.59 -7.21
C ARG A 49 -11.78 -13.72 -5.84
N ALA A 50 -11.04 -13.58 -4.75
CA ALA A 50 -11.58 -13.66 -3.40
C ALA A 50 -12.54 -12.51 -3.11
N LEU A 51 -12.17 -11.27 -3.44
CA LEU A 51 -13.04 -10.10 -3.29
C LEU A 51 -14.30 -10.23 -4.15
N ARG A 52 -14.14 -10.64 -5.40
CA ARG A 52 -15.26 -10.83 -6.32
C ARG A 52 -16.28 -11.84 -5.79
N ARG A 53 -15.83 -12.96 -5.23
CA ARG A 53 -16.71 -13.95 -4.59
C ARG A 53 -17.38 -13.40 -3.32
N ARG A 54 -16.66 -12.60 -2.53
CA ARG A 54 -17.21 -11.97 -1.33
C ARG A 54 -18.34 -10.98 -1.65
N PHE A 55 -18.26 -10.29 -2.78
CA PHE A 55 -19.29 -9.37 -3.27
C PHE A 55 -20.31 -10.03 -4.20
N ASP A 56 -20.31 -11.37 -4.30
CA ASP A 56 -21.21 -12.14 -5.16
C ASP A 56 -21.26 -11.69 -6.64
N MET A 57 -20.08 -11.36 -7.18
CA MET A 57 -19.95 -10.89 -8.55
C MET A 57 -19.44 -11.98 -9.49
N THR A 58 -19.94 -12.00 -10.73
CA THR A 58 -19.32 -12.72 -11.85
C THR A 58 -18.14 -11.93 -12.42
N GLN A 59 -17.26 -12.61 -13.18
CA GLN A 59 -16.17 -11.91 -13.88
C GLN A 59 -16.69 -10.87 -14.87
N ARG A 60 -17.85 -11.12 -15.50
CA ARG A 60 -18.50 -10.16 -16.42
C ARG A 60 -18.99 -8.91 -15.70
N GLN A 61 -19.62 -9.06 -14.54
CA GLN A 61 -20.08 -7.92 -13.74
C GLN A 61 -18.90 -7.05 -13.29
N LEU A 62 -17.83 -7.67 -12.77
CA LEU A 62 -16.62 -6.94 -12.38
C LEU A 62 -15.99 -6.22 -13.59
N ALA A 63 -15.92 -6.90 -14.74
CA ALA A 63 -15.39 -6.32 -15.97
C ALA A 63 -16.17 -5.05 -16.37
N LEU A 64 -17.50 -5.11 -16.32
CA LEU A 64 -18.37 -3.97 -16.62
C LEU A 64 -18.12 -2.81 -15.64
N LEU A 65 -18.13 -3.07 -14.33
CA LEU A 65 -17.93 -2.04 -13.30
C LEU A 65 -16.53 -1.42 -13.35
N ALA A 66 -15.51 -2.20 -13.69
CA ALA A 66 -14.13 -1.71 -13.87
C ALA A 66 -13.90 -1.04 -15.25
N GLY A 67 -14.85 -1.15 -16.18
CA GLY A 67 -14.70 -0.78 -17.59
C GLY A 67 -13.61 -1.58 -18.32
N LEU A 68 -13.30 -2.79 -17.87
CA LEU A 68 -12.27 -3.65 -18.44
C LEU A 68 -12.90 -4.71 -19.36
N PRO A 69 -12.19 -5.19 -20.38
CA PRO A 69 -12.63 -6.37 -21.12
C PRO A 69 -12.75 -7.59 -20.21
N HIS A 70 -13.80 -8.40 -20.38
CA HIS A 70 -13.97 -9.65 -19.62
C HIS A 70 -12.74 -10.56 -19.69
N SER A 71 -12.15 -10.70 -20.88
CA SER A 71 -10.92 -11.47 -21.10
C SER A 71 -9.74 -10.94 -20.28
N LYS A 72 -9.68 -9.62 -20.00
CA LYS A 72 -8.64 -9.03 -19.18
C LYS A 72 -8.81 -9.40 -17.71
N VAL A 73 -10.03 -9.36 -17.19
CA VAL A 73 -10.35 -9.80 -15.83
C VAL A 73 -10.03 -11.29 -15.65
N ALA A 74 -10.41 -12.14 -16.61
CA ALA A 74 -10.09 -13.57 -16.57
C ALA A 74 -8.57 -13.83 -16.53
N LYS A 75 -7.80 -13.14 -17.38
CA LYS A 75 -6.33 -13.24 -17.37
C LYS A 75 -5.70 -12.75 -16.06
N ILE A 76 -6.21 -11.65 -15.49
CA ILE A 76 -5.77 -11.16 -14.17
C ILE A 76 -6.00 -12.22 -13.10
N GLU A 77 -7.21 -12.78 -13.01
CA GLU A 77 -7.52 -13.80 -12.01
C GLU A 77 -6.69 -15.09 -12.20
N ASN A 78 -6.21 -15.35 -13.42
CA ASN A 78 -5.31 -16.46 -13.76
C ASN A 78 -3.81 -16.12 -13.58
N GLY A 79 -3.47 -14.92 -13.08
CA GLY A 79 -2.10 -14.57 -12.71
C GLY A 79 -1.32 -13.79 -13.76
N GLN A 80 -1.98 -13.22 -14.78
CA GLN A 80 -1.30 -12.30 -15.69
C GLN A 80 -0.87 -11.03 -14.95
N ASP A 81 0.40 -10.65 -15.09
CA ASP A 81 0.89 -9.35 -14.65
C ASP A 81 0.16 -8.19 -15.34
N VAL A 82 -0.10 -7.14 -14.57
CA VAL A 82 -0.85 -5.98 -15.02
C VAL A 82 -0.21 -4.67 -14.64
N ARG A 83 -0.48 -3.66 -15.47
CA ARG A 83 -0.10 -2.28 -15.20
C ARG A 83 -0.88 -1.75 -14.01
N LEU A 84 -0.26 -0.85 -13.25
CA LEU A 84 -0.85 -0.24 -12.05
C LEU A 84 -2.21 0.42 -12.33
N ASN A 85 -2.35 1.12 -13.46
CA ASN A 85 -3.62 1.75 -13.83
C ASN A 85 -4.74 0.72 -14.10
N THR A 86 -4.41 -0.46 -14.65
CA THR A 86 -5.39 -1.55 -14.82
C THR A 86 -5.83 -2.08 -13.46
N LEU A 87 -4.90 -2.22 -12.53
CA LEU A 87 -5.21 -2.65 -11.17
C LEU A 87 -6.10 -1.63 -10.45
N ARG A 88 -5.79 -0.33 -10.57
CA ARG A 88 -6.62 0.76 -10.05
C ARG A 88 -8.06 0.67 -10.55
N ARG A 89 -8.25 0.48 -11.86
CA ARG A 89 -9.59 0.34 -12.46
C ARG A 89 -10.34 -0.89 -11.96
N LEU A 90 -9.63 -2.01 -11.80
CA LEU A 90 -10.20 -3.24 -11.24
C LEU A 90 -10.73 -3.01 -9.81
N PHE A 91 -9.93 -2.37 -8.95
CA PHE A 91 -10.36 -2.06 -7.58
C PHE A 91 -11.48 -1.02 -7.51
N MET A 92 -11.48 -0.01 -8.40
CA MET A 92 -12.63 0.89 -8.55
C MET A 92 -13.91 0.13 -8.91
N GLY A 93 -13.82 -0.94 -9.70
CA GLY A 93 -14.95 -1.82 -10.01
C GLY A 93 -15.50 -2.57 -8.80
N PHE A 94 -14.70 -2.76 -7.73
CA PHE A 94 -15.16 -3.24 -6.43
C PHE A 94 -15.69 -2.12 -5.52
N GLY A 95 -15.64 -0.86 -5.95
CA GLY A 95 -15.91 0.30 -5.09
C GLY A 95 -14.78 0.61 -4.10
N CYS A 96 -13.54 0.20 -4.41
CA CYS A 96 -12.36 0.40 -3.57
C CYS A 96 -11.35 1.34 -4.24
N GLU A 97 -10.62 2.12 -3.44
CA GLU A 97 -9.43 2.82 -3.89
C GLU A 97 -8.18 1.94 -3.76
N LEU A 98 -7.22 2.11 -4.68
CA LEU A 98 -5.94 1.41 -4.62
C LEU A 98 -4.90 2.28 -3.91
N LEU A 99 -4.49 1.85 -2.73
CA LEU A 99 -3.38 2.45 -1.99
C LEU A 99 -2.11 1.59 -2.12
N VAL A 100 -1.00 2.20 -2.50
CA VAL A 100 0.32 1.54 -2.59
C VAL A 100 1.22 2.10 -1.50
N LEU A 101 1.63 1.24 -0.57
CA LEU A 101 2.52 1.59 0.52
C LEU A 101 3.85 0.82 0.41
N PRO A 102 5.00 1.51 0.46
CA PRO A 102 6.28 0.82 0.54
C PRO A 102 6.43 0.16 1.91
N LEU A 103 6.40 -1.17 1.94
CA LEU A 103 6.70 -1.95 3.14
C LEU A 103 8.20 -2.27 3.14
N ALA A 104 8.97 -1.53 3.92
CA ALA A 104 10.40 -1.78 4.09
C ALA A 104 10.62 -3.08 4.87
N HIS A 105 11.15 -4.10 4.20
CA HIS A 105 11.60 -5.35 4.84
C HIS A 105 13.07 -5.25 5.31
N LEU A 106 13.77 -4.17 4.94
CA LEU A 106 15.12 -3.85 5.38
C LEU A 106 15.09 -2.60 6.24
N SER A 107 15.87 -2.57 7.32
CA SER A 107 16.15 -1.33 8.02
C SER A 107 16.94 -0.38 7.12
N ALA A 108 16.82 0.93 7.37
CA ALA A 108 17.58 1.95 6.65
C ALA A 108 19.09 1.65 6.68
N GLU A 109 19.60 1.17 7.81
CA GLU A 109 20.99 0.76 7.99
C GLU A 109 21.38 -0.41 7.08
N LYS A 110 20.55 -1.47 7.03
CA LYS A 110 20.80 -2.64 6.15
C LYS A 110 20.76 -2.24 4.68
N LEU A 111 19.82 -1.38 4.30
CA LEU A 111 19.73 -0.86 2.94
C LEU A 111 20.96 -0.02 2.59
N TRP A 112 21.42 0.83 3.52
CA TRP A 112 22.61 1.65 3.35
C TRP A 112 23.87 0.79 3.17
N ARG A 113 24.08 -0.21 4.06
CA ARG A 113 25.20 -1.16 3.93
C ARG A 113 25.18 -1.88 2.58
N ARG A 114 24.04 -2.46 2.19
CA ARG A 114 23.90 -3.12 0.88
C ARG A 114 24.23 -2.19 -0.28
N THR A 115 23.82 -0.92 -0.20
CA THR A 115 24.13 0.07 -1.23
C THR A 115 25.63 0.38 -1.27
N HIS A 116 26.28 0.47 -0.10
CA HIS A 116 27.72 0.69 -0.02
C HIS A 116 28.53 -0.51 -0.53
N ASP A 117 28.16 -1.73 -0.12
CA ASP A 117 28.80 -2.98 -0.55
C ASP A 117 28.73 -3.13 -2.08
N LEU A 118 27.55 -2.87 -2.68
CA LEU A 118 27.39 -2.90 -4.13
C LEU A 118 28.26 -1.84 -4.84
N ALA A 119 28.46 -0.69 -4.21
CA ALA A 119 29.30 0.36 -4.77
C ALA A 119 30.80 0.03 -4.64
N ASP A 120 31.18 -0.66 -3.57
CA ASP A 120 32.55 -1.11 -3.33
C ASP A 120 32.95 -2.26 -4.25
N LEU A 121 31.99 -3.13 -4.57
CA LEU A 121 32.10 -4.14 -5.62
C LEU A 121 32.05 -3.56 -7.05
N GLY A 122 31.86 -2.25 -7.21
CA GLY A 122 31.80 -1.59 -8.51
C GLY A 122 30.53 -1.89 -9.33
N LEU A 123 29.51 -2.52 -8.73
CA LEU A 123 28.26 -2.89 -9.41
C LEU A 123 27.30 -1.71 -9.58
N ILE A 124 27.43 -0.68 -8.75
CA ILE A 124 26.69 0.57 -8.88
C ILE A 124 27.63 1.77 -8.70
N PRO A 125 27.36 2.91 -9.35
CA PRO A 125 28.17 4.11 -9.16
C PRO A 125 28.00 4.64 -7.73
N ARG A 126 29.11 4.95 -7.05
CA ARG A 126 29.07 5.75 -5.83
C ARG A 126 28.40 7.09 -6.14
N ARG A 127 27.36 7.46 -5.38
CA ARG A 127 26.72 8.78 -5.51
C ARG A 127 27.81 9.85 -5.39
N ARG A 128 28.11 10.55 -6.48
CA ARG A 128 28.88 11.80 -6.42
C ARG A 128 28.03 12.77 -5.61
N ARG A 129 28.54 13.24 -4.46
CA ARG A 129 27.88 14.35 -3.75
C ARG A 129 27.89 15.53 -4.71
N TYR A 130 26.73 15.88 -5.28
CA TYR A 130 26.60 17.17 -5.93
C TYR A 130 26.89 18.22 -4.86
N SER A 131 27.93 19.03 -5.06
CA SER A 131 28.13 20.24 -4.27
C SER A 131 26.89 21.10 -4.49
N ARG A 132 26.09 21.30 -3.44
CA ARG A 132 25.08 22.35 -3.46
C ARG A 132 25.85 23.66 -3.67
N ARG A 133 25.66 24.27 -4.84
CA ARG A 133 26.02 25.67 -5.08
C ARG A 133 25.01 26.55 -4.37
#